data_AF-V5B159-F1
#
_entry.id   AF-V5B159-F1
#
_cell.length_a   1.000
_cell.length_b   1.000
_cell.length_c   1.000
_cell.angle_alpha   90.00
_cell.angle_beta   90.00
_cell.angle_gamma   90.00
#
_symmetry.space_group_name_H-M   'P 1'
#
loop_
_entity.id
_entity.type
_entity.pdbx_description
1 polymer ?
#
loop_
_entity_poly.entity_id
_entity_poly.type
_entity_poly.pdbx_seq_one_letter_code
_entity_poly.pdbx_strand_id
1 'polypeptide(L)'
;MLVTLPVYAKTKSEENEKEKGVLHLWLTDNMHIVDIGPVSGKEEDAAASSLLYKSGGNNELIALYEKKKGDGEKSLGMVSVRLAEQLKRVMDVLTTWKEVDKRVYKLCPTSGATVSKSTDTACSAGKITDGLVGFLSGDFSDRTWKDEYLGVEATVKGGAAKATKTSDGVKFTGRGAGAVWPVGEQGENQLYHFANYNFTLVATVSIHGEPKSGSVPLMGVRAGSDGVTKLMELSYGSGKKWQALCCDGTTKRLKGTWDPQRQYQVAIVLQSGTQGSVYVDGQRVCESVQSNLENAESKGISHFYIGGDGGSAENTAGDEDVSVTVTNVLLYNRPLTFTGGSAELEEDIASASEAPAEQAASQQSRKKREAQQVPAVTSSHAVGKTTGDGGIVRGSGLLPSLLLLLGLWGYAAL
;
A
#
# COMPACT_ATOMS: atom_id res chain seq x y z
N MET A 1 19.91 -11.59 -3.20
CA MET A 1 20.25 -10.85 -4.42
C MET A 1 20.75 -9.46 -4.03
N LEU A 2 21.73 -8.93 -4.77
CA LEU A 2 22.14 -7.52 -4.70
C LEU A 2 21.82 -6.88 -6.05
N VAL A 3 21.35 -5.64 -6.04
CA VAL A 3 21.02 -4.87 -7.24
C VAL A 3 21.51 -3.43 -7.06
N THR A 4 22.04 -2.80 -8.10
CA THR A 4 22.30 -1.36 -8.12
C THR A 4 21.27 -0.66 -9.01
N LEU A 5 20.57 0.33 -8.47
CA LEU A 5 19.56 1.12 -9.17
C LEU A 5 19.79 2.62 -8.92
N PRO A 6 19.60 3.50 -9.92
CA PRO A 6 19.58 4.93 -9.69
C PRO A 6 18.32 5.32 -8.90
N VAL A 7 18.50 6.22 -7.94
CA VAL A 7 17.42 6.90 -7.22
C VAL A 7 17.44 8.37 -7.66
N TYR A 8 16.32 8.85 -8.20
CA TYR A 8 16.22 10.20 -8.75
C TYR A 8 15.68 11.18 -7.70
N ALA A 9 16.51 12.16 -7.33
CA ALA A 9 16.10 13.22 -6.42
C ALA A 9 15.47 14.37 -7.20
N LYS A 10 14.14 14.54 -7.06
CA LYS A 10 13.43 15.73 -7.57
C LYS A 10 13.82 16.98 -6.78
N THR A 11 14.73 17.77 -7.34
CA THR A 11 15.01 19.14 -6.87
C THR A 11 13.74 19.97 -7.01
N LYS A 12 13.30 20.59 -5.91
CA LYS A 12 12.03 21.37 -5.86
C LYS A 12 12.13 22.77 -6.51
N SER A 13 13.12 22.97 -7.36
CA SER A 13 13.48 24.25 -7.96
C SER A 13 13.99 23.99 -9.37
N GLU A 14 13.46 24.77 -10.33
CA GLU A 14 13.83 24.82 -11.75
C GLU A 14 13.38 23.62 -12.59
N GLU A 15 12.34 23.85 -13.42
CA GLU A 15 11.75 22.91 -14.39
C GLU A 15 12.70 22.52 -15.56
N ASN A 16 14.00 22.78 -15.42
CA ASN A 16 15.01 22.61 -16.46
C ASN A 16 16.30 21.88 -16.00
N GLU A 17 16.47 21.57 -14.71
CA GLU A 17 17.53 20.63 -14.30
C GLU A 17 17.16 19.20 -14.73
N LYS A 18 18.11 18.49 -15.33
CA LYS A 18 17.98 17.05 -15.61
C LYS A 18 18.05 16.29 -14.28
N GLU A 19 17.07 15.46 -13.97
CA GLU A 19 17.09 14.59 -12.79
C GLU A 19 18.37 13.73 -12.79
N LYS A 20 19.19 13.85 -11.74
CA LYS A 20 20.48 13.14 -11.61
C LYS A 20 20.24 11.83 -10.86
N GLY A 21 20.66 10.71 -11.46
CA GLY A 21 20.54 9.40 -10.83
C GLY A 21 21.69 9.15 -9.85
N VAL A 22 21.40 9.10 -8.55
CA VAL A 22 22.38 8.62 -7.55
C VAL A 22 22.24 7.11 -7.45
N LEU A 23 23.30 6.36 -7.74
CA LEU A 23 23.25 4.90 -7.73
C LEU A 23 23.23 4.39 -6.29
N HIS A 24 22.21 3.61 -5.91
CA HIS A 24 22.07 2.97 -4.59
C HIS A 24 22.23 1.45 -4.70
N LEU A 25 22.74 0.82 -3.63
CA LEU A 25 22.80 -0.64 -3.50
C LEU A 25 21.58 -1.16 -2.73
N TRP A 26 20.84 -2.05 -3.36
CA TRP A 26 19.65 -2.71 -2.79
C TRP A 26 19.95 -4.17 -2.47
N LEU A 27 19.46 -4.65 -1.33
CA LEU A 27 19.50 -6.04 -0.90
C LEU A 27 18.08 -6.62 -0.88
N THR A 28 17.90 -7.83 -1.40
CA THR A 28 16.64 -8.57 -1.29
C THR A 28 16.86 -10.08 -1.24
N ASP A 29 16.05 -10.81 -0.48
CA ASP A 29 15.95 -12.28 -0.46
C ASP A 29 14.75 -12.81 -1.29
N ASN A 30 14.12 -11.94 -2.11
CA ASN A 30 12.85 -12.17 -2.82
C ASN A 30 11.59 -12.08 -1.92
N MET A 31 11.73 -11.62 -0.67
CA MET A 31 10.61 -11.23 0.20
C MET A 31 10.84 -9.80 0.71
N HIS A 32 11.91 -9.61 1.47
CA HIS A 32 12.36 -8.34 2.02
C HIS A 32 13.14 -7.54 0.98
N ILE A 33 13.08 -6.20 1.04
CA ILE A 33 13.86 -5.28 0.20
C ILE A 33 14.38 -4.16 1.11
N VAL A 34 15.68 -3.88 1.07
CA VAL A 34 16.34 -2.85 1.90
C VAL A 34 17.34 -2.05 1.07
N ASP A 35 17.28 -0.72 1.18
CA ASP A 35 18.33 0.18 0.69
C ASP A 35 19.54 0.14 1.63
N ILE A 36 20.68 -0.31 1.12
CA ILE A 36 21.95 -0.33 1.85
C ILE A 36 22.62 1.06 1.82
N GLY A 37 22.20 1.91 0.88
CA GLY A 37 22.64 3.29 0.67
C GLY A 37 23.43 3.49 -0.63
N PRO A 38 23.92 4.73 -0.85
CA PRO A 38 24.57 5.12 -2.09
C PRO A 38 25.89 4.38 -2.39
N VAL A 39 26.15 4.25 -3.69
CA VAL A 39 27.32 3.64 -4.33
C VAL A 39 28.08 4.68 -5.15
N SER A 40 27.37 5.59 -5.83
CA SER A 40 27.98 6.75 -6.50
C SER A 40 28.08 7.95 -5.56
N GLY A 41 28.89 8.95 -5.94
CA GLY A 41 28.90 10.25 -5.27
C GLY A 41 27.57 11.00 -5.48
N LYS A 42 27.21 11.88 -4.53
CA LYS A 42 25.93 12.62 -4.53
C LYS A 42 25.78 13.63 -5.69
N GLU A 43 26.91 14.07 -6.26
CA GLU A 43 26.98 15.00 -7.39
C GLU A 43 27.14 14.27 -8.74
N GLU A 44 27.15 12.93 -8.72
CA GLU A 44 27.37 12.10 -9.89
C GLU A 44 26.04 11.64 -10.47
N ASP A 45 25.89 11.79 -11.79
CA ASP A 45 24.76 11.24 -12.54
C ASP A 45 25.20 9.90 -13.15
N ALA A 46 24.71 8.81 -12.57
CA ALA A 46 25.13 7.43 -12.83
C ALA A 46 23.92 6.52 -13.04
N ALA A 47 23.89 5.81 -14.18
CA ALA A 47 22.76 5.00 -14.60
C ALA A 47 23.13 3.52 -14.80
N ALA A 48 24.11 3.23 -15.66
CA ALA A 48 24.58 1.86 -15.88
C ALA A 48 25.63 1.45 -14.84
N SER A 49 25.54 0.21 -14.36
CA SER A 49 26.46 -0.34 -13.36
C SER A 49 26.59 -1.86 -13.44
N SER A 50 27.64 -2.38 -12.84
CA SER A 50 27.91 -3.81 -12.64
C SER A 50 28.45 -4.04 -11.24
N LEU A 51 27.99 -5.11 -10.60
CA LEU A 51 28.42 -5.54 -9.26
C LEU A 51 29.22 -6.83 -9.35
N LEU A 52 30.43 -6.82 -8.78
CA LEU A 52 31.25 -8.00 -8.57
C LEU A 52 31.35 -8.29 -7.08
N TYR A 53 30.72 -9.39 -6.65
CA TYR A 53 31.00 -10.00 -5.35
C TYR A 53 32.04 -11.11 -5.52
N LYS A 54 33.16 -10.98 -4.80
CA LYS A 54 34.27 -11.93 -4.79
C LYS A 54 34.31 -12.60 -3.43
N SER A 55 33.96 -13.88 -3.39
CA SER A 55 34.11 -14.74 -2.21
C SER A 55 35.54 -15.27 -2.08
N GLY A 56 36.00 -15.50 -0.85
CA GLY A 56 37.32 -16.07 -0.58
C GLY A 56 37.82 -15.77 0.82
N GLY A 57 39.14 -15.85 1.04
CA GLY A 57 39.77 -15.56 2.33
C GLY A 57 39.53 -14.13 2.85
N ASN A 58 39.28 -13.18 1.95
CA ASN A 58 38.64 -11.89 2.22
C ASN A 58 37.51 -11.73 1.21
N ASN A 59 36.28 -11.53 1.68
CA ASN A 59 35.14 -11.24 0.81
C ASN A 59 35.18 -9.76 0.39
N GLU A 60 35.08 -9.48 -0.90
CA GLU A 60 35.10 -8.12 -1.46
C GLU A 60 33.85 -7.88 -2.30
N LEU A 61 33.20 -6.72 -2.12
CA LEU A 61 32.15 -6.21 -3.02
C LEU A 61 32.71 -5.00 -3.77
N ILE A 62 32.58 -5.01 -5.09
CA ILE A 62 33.08 -3.96 -5.98
C ILE A 62 31.95 -3.54 -6.92
N ALA A 63 31.71 -2.23 -7.03
CA ALA A 63 30.88 -1.66 -8.09
C ALA A 63 31.76 -1.06 -9.19
N LEU A 64 31.36 -1.26 -10.44
CA LEU A 64 31.87 -0.57 -11.61
C LEU A 64 30.68 0.15 -12.27
N TYR A 65 30.70 1.47 -12.36
CA TYR A 65 29.58 2.25 -12.90
C TYR A 65 30.01 3.33 -13.88
N GLU A 66 29.08 3.69 -14.76
CA GLU A 66 29.20 4.83 -15.67
C GLU A 66 28.81 6.12 -14.94
N LYS A 67 29.64 7.15 -15.09
CA LYS A 67 29.40 8.51 -14.64
C LYS A 67 29.40 9.45 -15.84
N LYS A 68 28.37 10.29 -15.99
CA LYS A 68 28.41 11.41 -16.94
C LYS A 68 29.44 12.44 -16.48
N LYS A 69 30.29 12.88 -17.41
CA LYS A 69 31.16 14.04 -17.19
C LYS A 69 30.38 15.35 -17.30
N GLY A 70 31.05 16.47 -17.01
CA GLY A 70 30.46 17.81 -16.98
C GLY A 70 29.76 18.22 -18.28
N ASP A 71 28.81 19.15 -18.16
CA ASP A 71 27.84 19.47 -19.20
C ASP A 71 28.55 19.95 -20.49
N GLY A 72 28.35 19.19 -21.57
CA GLY A 72 29.03 19.36 -22.86
C GLY A 72 29.86 18.15 -23.31
N GLU A 73 30.43 17.34 -22.41
CA GLU A 73 31.19 16.14 -22.81
C GLU A 73 30.29 14.93 -23.08
N LYS A 74 30.35 14.39 -24.30
CA LYS A 74 29.69 13.12 -24.69
C LYS A 74 30.39 11.85 -24.16
N SER A 75 31.49 11.99 -23.41
CA SER A 75 32.26 10.83 -22.93
C SER A 75 31.86 10.44 -21.51
N LEU A 76 31.43 9.19 -21.34
CA LEU A 76 31.18 8.58 -20.04
C LEU A 76 32.51 8.22 -19.38
N GLY A 77 32.63 8.46 -18.08
CA GLY A 77 33.74 7.97 -17.27
C GLY A 77 33.35 6.67 -16.57
N MET A 78 34.25 5.69 -16.51
CA MET A 78 34.07 4.49 -15.69
C MET A 78 34.69 4.70 -14.30
N VAL A 79 33.91 4.45 -13.26
CA VAL A 79 34.37 4.54 -11.86
C VAL A 79 34.28 3.15 -11.21
N SER A 80 35.34 2.74 -10.49
CA SER A 80 35.38 1.48 -9.75
C SER A 80 35.55 1.75 -8.27
N VAL A 81 34.66 1.21 -7.44
CA VAL A 81 34.57 1.50 -6.00
C VAL A 81 34.50 0.20 -5.20
N ARG A 82 35.32 0.11 -4.14
CA ARG A 82 35.29 -0.98 -3.14
C ARG A 82 34.22 -0.69 -2.10
N LEU A 83 33.13 -1.45 -2.11
CA LEU A 83 31.95 -1.23 -1.26
C LEU A 83 32.07 -1.95 0.09
N ALA A 84 33.13 -1.66 0.83
CA ALA A 84 33.43 -2.33 2.10
C ALA A 84 32.40 -2.02 3.20
N GLU A 85 31.95 -0.77 3.30
CA GLU A 85 30.92 -0.37 4.28
C GLU A 85 29.55 -0.93 3.93
N GLN A 86 29.17 -0.88 2.66
CA GLN A 86 27.90 -1.44 2.18
C GLN A 86 27.89 -2.97 2.33
N LEU A 87 29.00 -3.66 2.05
CA LEU A 87 29.12 -5.10 2.31
C LEU A 87 28.98 -5.44 3.79
N LYS A 88 29.52 -4.60 4.70
CA LYS A 88 29.27 -4.78 6.14
C LYS A 88 27.78 -4.63 6.46
N ARG A 89 27.13 -3.54 6.00
CA ARG A 89 25.69 -3.32 6.19
C ARG A 89 24.84 -4.47 5.64
N VAL A 90 25.20 -5.05 4.49
CA VAL A 90 24.55 -6.26 3.95
C VAL A 90 24.64 -7.43 4.94
N MET A 91 25.79 -7.67 5.56
CA MET A 91 25.95 -8.74 6.57
C MET A 91 25.18 -8.42 7.87
N ASP A 92 25.14 -7.15 8.27
CA ASP A 92 24.35 -6.69 9.42
C ASP A 92 22.84 -6.92 9.17
N VAL A 93 22.29 -6.51 8.01
CA VAL A 93 20.88 -6.74 7.61
C VAL A 93 20.55 -8.24 7.50
N LEU A 94 21.41 -9.03 6.86
CA LEU A 94 21.27 -10.50 6.77
C LEU A 94 21.41 -11.22 8.12
N THR A 95 21.85 -10.52 9.17
CA THR A 95 21.83 -11.00 10.55
C THR A 95 20.52 -10.58 11.23
N THR A 96 20.10 -9.32 11.08
CA THR A 96 18.82 -8.81 11.58
C THR A 96 17.65 -9.68 11.13
N TRP A 97 17.50 -9.95 9.82
CA TRP A 97 16.40 -10.78 9.29
C TRP A 97 16.29 -12.15 10.01
N LYS A 98 17.42 -12.81 10.30
CA LYS A 98 17.44 -14.10 11.01
C LYS A 98 17.06 -13.99 12.49
N GLU A 99 17.34 -12.86 13.15
CA GLU A 99 16.87 -12.62 14.52
C GLU A 99 15.40 -12.18 14.55
N VAL A 100 14.88 -11.58 13.46
CA VAL A 100 13.45 -11.29 13.30
C VAL A 100 12.67 -12.59 13.07
N ASP A 101 13.13 -13.48 12.18
CA ASP A 101 12.54 -14.81 11.97
C ASP A 101 12.42 -15.61 13.28
N LYS A 102 13.47 -15.58 14.11
CA LYS A 102 13.47 -16.22 15.45
C LYS A 102 12.53 -15.56 16.46
N ARG A 103 12.12 -14.30 16.25
CA ARG A 103 11.09 -13.63 17.06
C ARG A 103 9.70 -13.99 16.54
N VAL A 104 9.47 -13.88 15.24
CA VAL A 104 8.22 -14.27 14.57
C VAL A 104 7.87 -15.73 14.88
N TYR A 105 8.85 -16.65 14.85
CA TYR A 105 8.63 -18.05 15.21
C TYR A 105 8.14 -18.26 16.65
N LYS A 106 8.42 -17.34 17.59
CA LYS A 106 7.91 -17.39 18.97
C LYS A 106 6.49 -16.84 19.12
N LEU A 107 5.95 -16.18 18.08
CA LEU A 107 4.56 -15.73 18.05
C LEU A 107 3.60 -16.88 17.71
N CYS A 108 4.09 -17.96 17.09
CA CYS A 108 3.37 -19.23 16.99
C CYS A 108 3.18 -19.84 18.39
N PRO A 109 1.95 -19.97 18.92
CA PRO A 109 1.74 -20.67 20.18
C PRO A 109 1.94 -22.17 19.95
N THR A 110 2.79 -22.80 20.75
CA THR A 110 2.74 -24.25 20.93
C THR A 110 1.40 -24.59 21.61
N SER A 111 0.48 -25.17 20.83
CA SER A 111 -0.87 -25.66 21.19
C SER A 111 -1.16 -25.72 22.71
N GLY A 112 -1.88 -24.71 23.25
CA GLY A 112 -2.19 -24.69 24.69
C GLY A 112 -2.87 -23.44 25.27
N ALA A 113 -2.71 -22.25 24.70
CA ALA A 113 -3.34 -21.02 25.20
C ALA A 113 -4.69 -20.72 24.53
N THR A 114 -5.60 -20.05 25.24
CA THR A 114 -7.02 -19.84 24.85
C THR A 114 -7.27 -18.84 23.72
N VAL A 115 -6.24 -18.48 22.95
CA VAL A 115 -6.39 -17.63 21.75
C VAL A 115 -6.61 -18.53 20.54
N SER A 116 -7.64 -18.19 19.76
CA SER A 116 -8.09 -18.77 18.48
C SER A 116 -7.17 -19.83 17.83
N LYS A 117 -7.70 -21.05 17.67
CA LYS A 117 -7.02 -22.23 17.10
C LYS A 117 -6.53 -22.00 15.65
N SER A 118 -5.34 -21.43 15.51
CA SER A 118 -4.49 -21.71 14.34
C SER A 118 -4.20 -23.22 14.32
N THR A 119 -4.18 -23.84 13.13
CA THR A 119 -3.87 -25.27 13.02
C THR A 119 -2.41 -25.52 13.40
N ASP A 120 -2.11 -26.66 14.07
CA ASP A 120 -0.72 -27.09 14.34
C ASP A 120 0.12 -27.08 13.04
N THR A 121 -0.52 -27.40 11.91
CA THR A 121 0.03 -27.41 10.56
C THR A 121 0.50 -26.04 10.05
N ALA A 122 0.05 -24.93 10.63
CA ALA A 122 0.48 -23.57 10.28
C ALA A 122 1.65 -23.08 11.14
N CYS A 123 1.77 -23.59 12.38
CA CYS A 123 2.84 -23.23 13.32
C CYS A 123 4.14 -24.05 13.14
N SER A 124 4.18 -24.95 12.15
CA SER A 124 5.41 -25.67 11.76
C SER A 124 6.49 -24.69 11.29
N ALA A 125 7.72 -24.85 11.78
CA ALA A 125 8.85 -23.98 11.46
C ALA A 125 9.00 -23.73 9.94
N GLY A 126 9.24 -22.47 9.57
CA GLY A 126 9.31 -21.99 8.18
C GLY A 126 7.98 -21.49 7.60
N LYS A 127 6.81 -21.99 8.02
CA LYS A 127 5.53 -21.57 7.39
C LYS A 127 4.98 -20.21 7.81
N ILE A 128 5.40 -19.69 8.97
CA ILE A 128 5.04 -18.34 9.43
C ILE A 128 5.96 -17.25 8.85
N THR A 129 7.18 -17.59 8.42
CA THR A 129 8.09 -16.65 7.73
C THR A 129 8.03 -16.77 6.21
N ASP A 130 7.53 -17.88 5.67
CA ASP A 130 7.21 -18.05 4.25
C ASP A 130 6.30 -16.92 3.75
N GLY A 131 6.80 -16.12 2.80
CA GLY A 131 6.09 -14.97 2.24
C GLY A 131 5.81 -13.81 3.20
N LEU A 132 6.41 -13.78 4.40
CA LEU A 132 6.40 -12.62 5.28
C LEU A 132 7.37 -11.56 4.73
N VAL A 133 6.97 -10.28 4.73
CA VAL A 133 7.72 -9.18 4.10
C VAL A 133 7.88 -7.95 5.00
N GLY A 134 6.99 -7.76 5.96
CA GLY A 134 7.09 -6.67 6.93
C GLY A 134 6.50 -7.06 8.28
N PHE A 135 7.08 -6.55 9.36
CA PHE A 135 6.65 -6.85 10.73
C PHE A 135 6.79 -5.60 11.62
N LEU A 136 5.67 -5.07 12.11
CA LEU A 136 5.65 -3.95 13.07
C LEU A 136 5.41 -4.49 14.48
N SER A 137 6.38 -4.31 15.38
CA SER A 137 6.33 -4.81 16.76
C SER A 137 6.84 -3.75 17.75
N GLY A 138 7.75 -4.08 18.65
CA GLY A 138 8.17 -3.20 19.74
C GLY A 138 8.86 -1.89 19.31
N ASP A 139 9.48 -1.79 18.13
CA ASP A 139 10.28 -0.60 17.77
C ASP A 139 9.47 0.61 17.24
N PHE A 140 8.76 1.28 18.16
CA PHE A 140 8.18 2.62 17.97
C PHE A 140 9.00 3.74 18.64
N SER A 141 9.21 4.86 17.92
CA SER A 141 9.87 6.10 18.37
C SER A 141 9.50 7.30 17.48
N ASP A 142 9.28 8.49 18.05
CA ASP A 142 9.13 9.77 17.31
C ASP A 142 8.12 9.81 16.14
N ARG A 143 7.01 9.06 16.29
CA ARG A 143 5.97 8.77 15.28
C ARG A 143 6.35 7.75 14.19
N THR A 144 7.59 7.30 14.14
CA THR A 144 8.01 6.18 13.31
C THR A 144 7.77 4.87 14.06
N TRP A 145 6.98 3.97 13.47
CA TRP A 145 6.87 2.58 13.87
C TRP A 145 7.66 1.74 12.86
N LYS A 146 8.82 1.23 13.26
CA LYS A 146 9.76 0.60 12.32
C LYS A 146 9.27 -0.78 11.89
N ASP A 147 9.57 -1.11 10.64
CA ASP A 147 9.57 -2.50 10.19
C ASP A 147 10.82 -3.20 10.76
N GLU A 148 10.58 -4.26 11.52
CA GLU A 148 11.60 -5.05 12.18
C GLU A 148 12.52 -5.76 11.15
N TYR A 149 12.05 -5.99 9.93
CA TYR A 149 12.86 -6.45 8.78
C TYR A 149 13.61 -5.33 8.05
N LEU A 150 13.57 -4.09 8.56
CA LEU A 150 14.26 -2.90 8.02
C LEU A 150 13.77 -2.43 6.64
N GLY A 151 12.60 -2.88 6.18
CA GLY A 151 12.00 -2.50 4.90
C GLY A 151 11.35 -1.13 4.95
N VAL A 152 10.02 -1.08 5.12
CA VAL A 152 9.23 0.16 5.00
C VAL A 152 8.66 0.53 6.36
N GLU A 153 9.00 1.69 6.90
CA GLU A 153 8.47 2.15 8.20
C GLU A 153 7.02 2.66 8.09
N ALA A 154 6.24 2.51 9.16
CA ALA A 154 4.90 3.08 9.27
C ALA A 154 4.91 4.42 10.03
N THR A 155 4.15 5.40 9.54
CA THR A 155 4.08 6.76 10.10
C THR A 155 2.80 6.98 10.90
N VAL A 156 2.94 7.30 12.19
CA VAL A 156 1.83 7.61 13.09
C VAL A 156 1.24 9.01 12.84
N LYS A 157 -0.09 9.05 12.72
CA LYS A 157 -0.94 10.24 12.54
C LYS A 157 -1.69 10.57 13.85
N GLY A 158 -2.45 11.67 13.86
CA GLY A 158 -3.22 12.13 15.04
C GLY A 158 -2.41 12.87 16.12
N GLY A 159 -1.09 12.94 16.00
CA GLY A 159 -0.18 13.62 16.93
C GLY A 159 0.46 12.67 17.95
N ALA A 160 1.74 12.90 18.28
CA ALA A 160 2.55 11.96 19.06
C ALA A 160 1.95 11.57 20.42
N ALA A 161 1.31 12.52 21.12
CA ALA A 161 0.70 12.27 22.43
C ALA A 161 -0.48 11.28 22.41
N LYS A 162 -1.05 10.98 21.23
CA LYS A 162 -2.10 9.97 21.06
C LYS A 162 -1.58 8.54 20.83
N ALA A 163 -0.26 8.33 20.77
CA ALA A 163 0.35 7.03 20.47
C ALA A 163 1.44 6.68 21.49
N THR A 164 1.20 5.61 22.27
CA THR A 164 2.10 5.15 23.33
C THR A 164 2.71 3.80 22.97
N LYS A 165 4.04 3.68 23.04
CA LYS A 165 4.78 2.42 22.85
C LYS A 165 4.32 1.34 23.84
N THR A 166 4.15 0.11 23.38
CA THR A 166 4.00 -1.08 24.23
C THR A 166 5.20 -2.02 24.03
N SER A 167 5.20 -3.21 24.62
CA SER A 167 6.27 -4.21 24.42
C SER A 167 6.38 -4.69 22.97
N ASP A 168 5.24 -4.87 22.30
CA ASP A 168 5.12 -5.56 21.01
C ASP A 168 4.33 -4.74 19.97
N GLY A 169 4.20 -3.43 20.18
CA GLY A 169 3.43 -2.53 19.31
C GLY A 169 3.13 -1.15 19.91
N VAL A 170 1.93 -0.63 19.62
CA VAL A 170 1.50 0.74 19.93
C VAL A 170 0.05 0.78 20.43
N LYS A 171 -0.21 1.60 21.46
CA LYS A 171 -1.57 1.98 21.88
C LYS A 171 -1.94 3.35 21.32
N PHE A 172 -2.99 3.38 20.50
CA PHE A 172 -3.59 4.59 19.93
C PHE A 172 -4.78 5.04 20.80
N THR A 173 -4.91 6.35 21.06
CA THR A 173 -5.92 6.91 21.99
C THR A 173 -6.66 8.09 21.36
N GLY A 174 -8.00 8.03 21.39
CA GLY A 174 -8.91 8.99 20.77
C GLY A 174 -8.98 8.86 19.24
N ARG A 175 -10.06 9.37 18.65
CA ARG A 175 -10.23 9.39 17.18
C ARG A 175 -9.13 10.20 16.47
N GLY A 176 -8.85 9.81 15.23
CA GLY A 176 -7.77 10.37 14.39
C GLY A 176 -6.35 9.85 14.74
N ALA A 177 -6.19 9.06 15.80
CA ALA A 177 -4.95 8.35 16.07
C ALA A 177 -4.86 7.08 15.20
N GLY A 178 -3.65 6.72 14.77
CA GLY A 178 -3.38 5.52 13.97
C GLY A 178 -2.02 5.59 13.29
N ALA A 179 -1.61 4.51 12.62
CA ALA A 179 -0.42 4.44 11.79
C ALA A 179 -0.78 4.19 10.33
N VAL A 180 -0.03 4.82 9.42
CA VAL A 180 -0.10 4.63 7.96
C VAL A 180 1.15 3.90 7.50
N TRP A 181 0.98 2.75 6.85
CA TRP A 181 2.06 1.92 6.32
C TRP A 181 1.99 1.97 4.78
N PRO A 182 2.87 2.72 4.10
CA PRO A 182 2.67 3.10 2.70
C PRO A 182 2.92 1.95 1.72
N VAL A 183 2.23 1.99 0.59
CA VAL A 183 2.37 1.06 -0.55
C VAL A 183 2.67 1.86 -1.82
N GLY A 184 1.66 2.39 -2.52
CA GLY A 184 1.85 3.34 -3.63
C GLY A 184 2.43 4.68 -3.19
N GLU A 185 2.19 5.09 -1.94
CA GLU A 185 2.75 6.33 -1.35
C GLU A 185 4.29 6.34 -1.20
N GLN A 186 4.96 5.21 -1.44
CA GLN A 186 6.42 5.12 -1.49
C GLN A 186 7.03 5.84 -2.72
N GLY A 187 6.20 6.21 -3.71
CA GLY A 187 6.63 6.99 -4.88
C GLY A 187 7.14 6.12 -6.02
N GLU A 188 8.42 6.29 -6.38
CA GLU A 188 9.06 5.56 -7.48
C GLU A 188 9.44 4.13 -7.08
N ASN A 189 10.14 3.97 -5.95
CA ASN A 189 10.58 2.67 -5.44
C ASN A 189 9.51 2.08 -4.51
N GLN A 190 8.51 1.41 -5.09
CA GLN A 190 7.40 0.79 -4.36
C GLN A 190 7.74 -0.65 -3.93
N LEU A 191 8.43 -0.80 -2.81
CA LEU A 191 8.85 -2.10 -2.26
C LEU A 191 7.64 -3.02 -1.99
N TYR A 192 6.49 -2.45 -1.61
CA TYR A 192 5.27 -3.21 -1.30
C TYR A 192 4.28 -3.32 -2.48
N HIS A 193 4.71 -3.06 -3.72
CA HIS A 193 3.85 -3.10 -4.92
C HIS A 193 3.16 -4.46 -5.14
N PHE A 194 3.68 -5.56 -4.56
CA PHE A 194 3.03 -6.88 -4.56
C PHE A 194 1.60 -6.86 -4.00
N ALA A 195 1.30 -5.94 -3.08
CA ALA A 195 0.00 -5.85 -2.42
C ALA A 195 -1.16 -5.52 -3.38
N ASN A 196 -0.87 -4.95 -4.56
CA ASN A 196 -1.86 -4.75 -5.61
C ASN A 196 -2.39 -6.06 -6.22
N TYR A 197 -1.72 -7.19 -5.95
CA TYR A 197 -2.06 -8.51 -6.48
C TYR A 197 -2.42 -9.50 -5.37
N ASN A 198 -1.56 -9.65 -4.35
CA ASN A 198 -1.76 -10.58 -3.26
C ASN A 198 -1.15 -10.02 -1.97
N PHE A 199 -1.91 -10.02 -0.87
CA PHE A 199 -1.34 -9.83 0.46
C PHE A 199 -2.19 -10.48 1.55
N THR A 200 -1.58 -10.65 2.72
CA THR A 200 -2.32 -10.79 3.98
C THR A 200 -1.74 -9.84 5.01
N LEU A 201 -2.58 -8.99 5.60
CA LEU A 201 -2.25 -8.11 6.71
C LEU A 201 -2.90 -8.68 7.97
N VAL A 202 -2.11 -9.03 8.98
CA VAL A 202 -2.57 -9.58 10.27
C VAL A 202 -2.16 -8.67 11.41
N ALA A 203 -2.97 -8.53 12.45
CA ALA A 203 -2.58 -7.87 13.70
C ALA A 203 -3.28 -8.50 14.92
N THR A 204 -2.67 -8.39 16.09
CA THR A 204 -3.34 -8.66 17.38
C THR A 204 -3.79 -7.35 18.00
N VAL A 205 -5.10 -7.22 18.27
CA VAL A 205 -5.75 -5.97 18.71
C VAL A 205 -6.46 -6.14 20.05
N SER A 206 -6.54 -5.06 20.83
CA SER A 206 -7.32 -4.99 22.07
C SER A 206 -7.99 -3.63 22.18
N ILE A 207 -9.33 -3.61 22.16
CA ILE A 207 -10.15 -2.39 22.26
C ILE A 207 -10.38 -2.03 23.74
N HIS A 208 -10.19 -0.76 24.09
CA HIS A 208 -10.36 -0.20 25.43
C HIS A 208 -11.35 0.96 25.38
N GLY A 209 -12.42 0.90 26.17
CA GLY A 209 -13.54 1.84 26.07
C GLY A 209 -14.45 1.54 24.88
N GLU A 210 -15.68 2.04 24.93
CA GLU A 210 -16.70 1.84 23.89
C GLU A 210 -17.00 3.18 23.20
N PRO A 211 -17.00 3.25 21.85
CA PRO A 211 -17.36 4.47 21.13
C PRO A 211 -18.77 4.93 21.49
N LYS A 212 -18.94 6.22 21.83
CA LYS A 212 -20.24 6.75 22.26
C LYS A 212 -21.26 6.83 21.12
N SER A 213 -20.79 6.89 19.87
CA SER A 213 -21.64 6.83 18.68
C SER A 213 -20.89 6.33 17.44
N GLY A 214 -21.64 5.76 16.49
CA GLY A 214 -21.12 5.35 15.18
C GLY A 214 -20.05 4.26 15.26
N SER A 215 -19.11 4.31 14.32
CA SER A 215 -18.04 3.33 14.12
C SER A 215 -16.66 4.01 14.17
N VAL A 216 -15.63 3.25 14.53
CA VAL A 216 -14.22 3.66 14.57
C VAL A 216 -13.42 2.69 13.70
N PRO A 217 -12.72 3.17 12.66
CA PRO A 217 -11.83 2.33 11.87
C PRO A 217 -10.74 1.70 12.73
N LEU A 218 -10.40 0.43 12.50
CA LEU A 218 -9.36 -0.29 13.22
C LEU A 218 -8.18 -0.67 12.33
N MET A 219 -8.47 -1.27 11.18
CA MET A 219 -7.44 -1.72 10.23
C MET A 219 -8.05 -1.75 8.83
N GLY A 220 -7.29 -1.36 7.81
CA GLY A 220 -7.82 -1.34 6.46
C GLY A 220 -6.87 -0.85 5.39
N VAL A 221 -7.44 -0.70 4.20
CA VAL A 221 -6.73 -0.47 2.94
C VAL A 221 -7.30 0.78 2.28
N ARG A 222 -6.43 1.73 1.91
CA ARG A 222 -6.78 2.84 1.01
C ARG A 222 -6.28 2.57 -0.40
N ALA A 223 -7.01 3.08 -1.38
CA ALA A 223 -6.70 2.99 -2.81
C ALA A 223 -6.81 4.37 -3.47
N GLY A 224 -6.24 4.48 -4.68
CA GLY A 224 -6.14 5.75 -5.42
C GLY A 224 -4.96 6.61 -4.96
N SER A 225 -4.50 7.50 -5.85
CA SER A 225 -3.30 8.33 -5.67
C SER A 225 -3.42 9.42 -4.60
N ASP A 226 -4.64 9.71 -4.15
CA ASP A 226 -4.93 10.59 -3.01
C ASP A 226 -5.11 9.83 -1.69
N GLY A 227 -5.19 8.49 -1.75
CA GLY A 227 -5.50 7.62 -0.61
C GLY A 227 -6.89 7.82 -0.02
N VAL A 228 -7.83 8.45 -0.73
CA VAL A 228 -9.15 8.76 -0.19
C VAL A 228 -10.08 7.54 -0.26
N THR A 229 -10.05 6.75 -1.33
CA THR A 229 -10.92 5.58 -1.49
C THR A 229 -10.64 4.52 -0.42
N LYS A 230 -11.65 4.16 0.38
CA LYS A 230 -11.59 2.99 1.28
C LYS A 230 -11.90 1.73 0.46
N LEU A 231 -10.96 0.80 0.39
CA LEU A 231 -11.14 -0.46 -0.36
C LEU A 231 -11.67 -1.58 0.55
N MET A 232 -11.10 -1.71 1.74
CA MET A 232 -11.53 -2.64 2.79
C MET A 232 -11.26 -1.99 4.15
N GLU A 233 -12.12 -2.26 5.13
CA GLU A 233 -12.00 -1.78 6.50
C GLU A 233 -12.55 -2.83 7.46
N LEU A 234 -11.88 -3.04 8.60
CA LEU A 234 -12.49 -3.54 9.82
C LEU A 234 -12.68 -2.37 10.79
N SER A 235 -13.87 -2.25 11.36
CA SER A 235 -14.29 -1.17 12.26
C SER A 235 -14.97 -1.73 13.52
N TYR A 236 -14.94 -0.96 14.61
CA TYR A 236 -15.68 -1.27 15.84
C TYR A 236 -16.54 -0.08 16.27
N GLY A 237 -17.76 -0.34 16.73
CA GLY A 237 -18.74 0.71 17.04
C GLY A 237 -19.50 0.53 18.34
N SER A 238 -20.35 1.52 18.63
CA SER A 238 -21.30 1.54 19.75
C SER A 238 -22.23 0.31 19.74
N GLY A 239 -22.62 -0.20 20.92
CA GLY A 239 -23.29 -1.49 21.07
C GLY A 239 -22.32 -2.68 20.98
N LYS A 240 -21.02 -2.40 21.16
CA LYS A 240 -19.87 -3.33 20.99
C LYS A 240 -19.90 -4.15 19.69
N LYS A 241 -20.32 -3.54 18.58
CA LYS A 241 -20.44 -4.23 17.28
C LYS A 241 -19.14 -4.17 16.48
N TRP A 242 -18.84 -5.28 15.81
CA TRP A 242 -17.89 -5.33 14.70
C TRP A 242 -18.61 -4.98 13.39
N GLN A 243 -17.92 -4.25 12.52
CA GLN A 243 -18.38 -3.88 11.19
C GLN A 243 -17.21 -4.06 10.20
N ALA A 244 -17.48 -4.51 8.98
CA ALA A 244 -16.48 -4.57 7.93
C ALA A 244 -17.00 -3.97 6.62
N LEU A 245 -16.16 -3.18 5.95
CA LEU A 245 -16.33 -2.78 4.55
C LEU A 245 -15.67 -3.85 3.67
N CYS A 246 -16.47 -4.46 2.82
CA CYS A 246 -16.09 -5.52 1.90
C CYS A 246 -15.41 -4.95 0.64
N CYS A 247 -14.68 -5.77 -0.12
CA CYS A 247 -13.95 -5.30 -1.32
C CYS A 247 -14.91 -4.88 -2.46
N ASP A 248 -16.12 -5.41 -2.48
CA ASP A 248 -17.25 -5.00 -3.34
C ASP A 248 -18.00 -3.75 -2.82
N GLY A 249 -17.55 -3.13 -1.72
CA GLY A 249 -18.16 -1.94 -1.13
C GLY A 249 -19.43 -2.20 -0.31
N THR A 250 -19.94 -3.44 -0.25
CA THR A 250 -20.97 -3.80 0.74
C THR A 250 -20.39 -3.68 2.15
N THR A 251 -21.27 -3.55 3.15
CA THR A 251 -20.87 -3.42 4.55
C THR A 251 -21.60 -4.47 5.38
N LYS A 252 -20.86 -5.25 6.17
CA LYS A 252 -21.41 -6.33 7.00
C LYS A 252 -21.12 -6.08 8.48
N ARG A 253 -21.97 -6.65 9.34
CA ARG A 253 -21.88 -6.55 10.82
C ARG A 253 -22.03 -7.91 11.44
N LEU A 254 -21.35 -8.16 12.56
CA LEU A 254 -21.48 -9.42 13.30
C LEU A 254 -22.69 -9.38 14.24
N LYS A 255 -23.38 -10.52 14.37
CA LYS A 255 -24.36 -10.69 15.46
C LYS A 255 -23.66 -10.60 16.82
N GLY A 256 -22.51 -11.26 16.95
CA GLY A 256 -21.66 -11.23 18.14
C GLY A 256 -21.01 -9.87 18.40
N THR A 257 -20.75 -9.60 19.68
CA THR A 257 -20.07 -8.38 20.15
C THR A 257 -18.58 -8.60 20.38
N TRP A 258 -17.81 -7.51 20.46
CA TRP A 258 -16.47 -7.54 21.05
C TRP A 258 -16.51 -7.30 22.57
N ASP A 259 -15.48 -7.81 23.26
CA ASP A 259 -15.28 -7.70 24.69
C ASP A 259 -14.17 -6.66 24.96
N PRO A 260 -14.37 -5.66 25.83
CA PRO A 260 -13.31 -4.71 26.19
C PRO A 260 -12.10 -5.43 26.79
N GLN A 261 -10.89 -4.96 26.45
CA GLN A 261 -9.59 -5.49 26.91
C GLN A 261 -9.27 -6.93 26.47
N ARG A 262 -10.15 -7.61 25.74
CA ARG A 262 -9.86 -8.90 25.10
C ARG A 262 -8.97 -8.69 23.88
N GLN A 263 -7.99 -9.59 23.72
CA GLN A 263 -7.20 -9.69 22.50
C GLN A 263 -7.99 -10.45 21.42
N TYR A 264 -7.98 -9.92 20.20
CA TYR A 264 -8.49 -10.56 18.99
C TYR A 264 -7.37 -10.63 17.95
N GLN A 265 -7.33 -11.71 17.18
CA GLN A 265 -6.57 -11.72 15.93
C GLN A 265 -7.45 -11.16 14.81
N VAL A 266 -6.99 -10.14 14.10
CA VAL A 266 -7.69 -9.57 12.94
C VAL A 266 -6.84 -9.70 11.69
N ALA A 267 -7.47 -9.97 10.55
CA ALA A 267 -6.77 -10.08 9.28
C ALA A 267 -7.56 -9.52 8.10
N ILE A 268 -6.85 -9.02 7.10
CA ILE A 268 -7.37 -8.62 5.79
C ILE A 268 -6.53 -9.34 4.73
N VAL A 269 -7.20 -10.01 3.79
CA VAL A 269 -6.58 -10.73 2.68
C VAL A 269 -7.03 -10.10 1.37
N LEU A 270 -6.10 -9.93 0.43
CA LEU A 270 -6.41 -9.75 -0.99
C LEU A 270 -5.75 -10.87 -1.79
N GLN A 271 -6.50 -11.44 -2.72
CA GLN A 271 -6.06 -12.50 -3.63
C GLN A 271 -6.41 -12.13 -5.08
N SER A 272 -5.47 -12.37 -6.00
CA SER A 272 -5.62 -12.11 -7.44
C SER A 272 -6.02 -10.66 -7.81
N GLY A 273 -5.74 -9.68 -6.93
CA GLY A 273 -6.11 -8.26 -7.07
C GLY A 273 -7.59 -7.94 -6.89
N THR A 274 -8.48 -8.94 -6.87
CA THR A 274 -9.94 -8.76 -6.95
C THR A 274 -10.74 -9.45 -5.84
N GLN A 275 -10.18 -10.48 -5.20
CA GLN A 275 -10.88 -11.26 -4.18
C GLN A 275 -10.42 -10.79 -2.79
N GLY A 276 -11.31 -10.16 -2.03
CA GLY A 276 -10.98 -9.56 -0.73
C GLY A 276 -11.81 -10.15 0.41
N SER A 277 -11.17 -10.40 1.55
CA SER A 277 -11.84 -10.94 2.74
C SER A 277 -11.24 -10.40 4.05
N VAL A 278 -12.10 -10.30 5.07
CA VAL A 278 -11.75 -9.76 6.40
C VAL A 278 -12.09 -10.80 7.46
N TYR A 279 -11.25 -10.94 8.49
CA TYR A 279 -11.36 -11.98 9.51
C TYR A 279 -11.20 -11.41 10.93
N VAL A 280 -11.93 -12.01 11.89
CA VAL A 280 -11.80 -11.79 13.34
C VAL A 280 -11.72 -13.17 14.02
N ASP A 281 -10.69 -13.42 14.84
CA ASP A 281 -10.36 -14.71 15.43
C ASP A 281 -10.34 -15.88 14.42
N GLY A 282 -9.96 -15.59 13.18
CA GLY A 282 -9.95 -16.53 12.05
C GLY A 282 -11.33 -16.83 11.44
N GLN A 283 -12.41 -16.27 11.98
CA GLN A 283 -13.74 -16.32 11.37
C GLN A 283 -13.88 -15.23 10.31
N ARG A 284 -14.34 -15.60 9.12
CA ARG A 284 -14.49 -14.71 7.96
C ARG A 284 -15.73 -13.83 8.12
N VAL A 285 -15.51 -12.54 8.29
CA VAL A 285 -16.54 -11.49 8.44
C VAL A 285 -17.16 -11.13 7.10
N CYS A 286 -16.34 -11.01 6.06
CA CYS A 286 -16.81 -10.77 4.70
C CYS A 286 -15.89 -11.42 3.67
N GLU A 287 -16.44 -11.60 2.48
CA GLU A 287 -15.79 -12.17 1.31
C GLU A 287 -16.42 -11.58 0.05
N SER A 288 -15.59 -11.02 -0.82
CA SER A 288 -15.98 -10.41 -2.08
C SER A 288 -15.22 -11.11 -3.21
N VAL A 289 -15.92 -11.60 -4.23
CA VAL A 289 -15.31 -12.28 -5.39
C VAL A 289 -14.84 -11.27 -6.46
N GLN A 290 -15.35 -10.04 -6.41
CA GLN A 290 -14.97 -8.91 -7.25
C GLN A 290 -14.63 -7.70 -6.36
N SER A 291 -13.80 -6.80 -6.87
CA SER A 291 -13.30 -5.63 -6.12
C SER A 291 -13.69 -4.32 -6.81
N ASN A 292 -14.02 -3.31 -6.00
CA ASN A 292 -14.18 -1.93 -6.43
C ASN A 292 -12.85 -1.21 -6.72
N LEU A 293 -11.68 -1.88 -6.61
CA LEU A 293 -10.38 -1.33 -6.99
C LEU A 293 -10.34 -0.90 -8.47
N GLU A 294 -11.15 -1.52 -9.34
CA GLU A 294 -11.30 -1.13 -10.75
C GLU A 294 -11.92 0.27 -10.93
N ASN A 295 -12.63 0.78 -9.92
CA ASN A 295 -13.35 2.06 -9.93
C ASN A 295 -12.53 3.22 -9.32
N ALA A 296 -11.31 2.99 -8.84
CA ALA A 296 -10.45 4.06 -8.33
C ALA A 296 -9.75 4.80 -9.48
N GLU A 297 -9.69 6.14 -9.41
CA GLU A 297 -9.16 6.98 -10.52
C GLU A 297 -7.67 6.76 -10.83
N SER A 298 -6.94 6.07 -9.95
CA SER A 298 -5.64 5.49 -10.27
C SER A 298 -5.47 4.12 -9.60
N LYS A 299 -4.88 3.18 -10.35
CA LYS A 299 -5.01 1.73 -10.13
C LYS A 299 -3.97 1.21 -9.13
N GLY A 300 -4.24 1.34 -7.84
CA GLY A 300 -3.44 0.69 -6.81
C GLY A 300 -3.83 1.04 -5.37
N ILE A 301 -3.24 0.30 -4.43
CA ILE A 301 -3.28 0.54 -2.98
C ILE A 301 -2.30 1.67 -2.64
N SER A 302 -2.76 2.71 -1.96
CA SER A 302 -1.90 3.81 -1.50
C SER A 302 -1.17 3.44 -0.21
N HIS A 303 -1.89 2.92 0.78
CA HIS A 303 -1.38 2.52 2.08
C HIS A 303 -2.33 1.56 2.83
N PHE A 304 -1.78 0.87 3.83
CA PHE A 304 -2.54 0.28 4.93
C PHE A 304 -2.66 1.28 6.09
N TYR A 305 -3.77 1.26 6.82
CA TYR A 305 -3.91 1.99 8.08
C TYR A 305 -4.23 1.05 9.24
N ILE A 306 -3.71 1.39 10.43
CA ILE A 306 -3.60 0.50 11.59
C ILE A 306 -3.91 1.29 12.87
N GLY A 307 -4.79 0.77 13.73
CA GLY A 307 -5.26 1.44 14.96
C GLY A 307 -6.29 2.54 14.73
N GLY A 308 -6.32 3.12 13.53
CA GLY A 308 -7.28 4.11 13.04
C GLY A 308 -6.83 4.67 11.69
N ASP A 309 -7.74 5.34 10.97
CA ASP A 309 -7.51 5.78 9.59
C ASP A 309 -6.84 7.17 9.46
N GLY A 310 -6.40 7.76 10.57
CA GLY A 310 -5.73 9.06 10.61
C GLY A 310 -6.61 10.28 10.30
N GLY A 311 -7.93 10.10 10.16
CA GLY A 311 -8.87 11.15 9.78
C GLY A 311 -9.06 12.27 10.81
N SER A 312 -9.80 13.32 10.41
CA SER A 312 -10.11 14.46 11.29
C SER A 312 -10.91 14.02 12.54
N ALA A 313 -10.64 14.67 13.67
CA ALA A 313 -11.33 14.49 14.94
C ALA A 313 -12.39 15.59 15.20
N GLU A 314 -12.81 16.31 14.15
CA GLU A 314 -13.84 17.34 14.26
C GLU A 314 -15.19 16.74 14.70
N ASN A 315 -15.84 17.42 15.65
CA ASN A 315 -17.10 17.02 16.31
C ASN A 315 -17.03 15.79 17.24
N THR A 316 -15.85 15.26 17.59
CA THR A 316 -15.73 14.01 18.39
C THR A 316 -15.62 14.24 19.91
N ALA A 317 -16.37 15.20 20.46
CA ALA A 317 -16.33 15.55 21.88
C ALA A 317 -16.82 14.39 22.76
N GLY A 318 -15.90 13.72 23.47
CA GLY A 318 -16.21 12.68 24.45
C GLY A 318 -15.65 11.28 24.16
N ASP A 319 -15.10 10.99 22.97
CA ASP A 319 -14.47 9.69 22.67
C ASP A 319 -12.97 9.64 23.09
N GLU A 320 -12.55 10.45 24.08
CA GLU A 320 -11.16 10.50 24.57
C GLU A 320 -10.75 9.24 25.33
N ASP A 321 -11.70 8.58 26.02
CA ASP A 321 -11.49 7.32 26.72
C ASP A 321 -11.31 6.11 25.77
N VAL A 322 -11.70 6.26 24.49
CA VAL A 322 -11.64 5.20 23.49
C VAL A 322 -10.22 5.05 22.99
N SER A 323 -9.66 3.85 23.13
CA SER A 323 -8.29 3.56 22.70
C SER A 323 -8.13 2.12 22.26
N VAL A 324 -7.17 1.85 21.37
CA VAL A 324 -6.87 0.50 20.92
C VAL A 324 -5.37 0.22 21.02
N THR A 325 -5.03 -0.92 21.60
CA THR A 325 -3.67 -1.46 21.52
C THR A 325 -3.58 -2.35 20.29
N VAL A 326 -2.64 -2.08 19.41
CA VAL A 326 -2.29 -2.95 18.28
C VAL A 326 -0.88 -3.48 18.48
N THR A 327 -0.69 -4.77 18.29
CA THR A 327 0.57 -5.49 18.50
C THR A 327 0.81 -6.51 17.40
N ASN A 328 2.09 -6.74 17.09
CA ASN A 328 2.54 -7.75 16.12
C ASN A 328 1.79 -7.68 14.79
N VAL A 329 1.97 -6.59 14.04
CA VAL A 329 1.39 -6.43 12.70
C VAL A 329 2.28 -7.15 11.69
N LEU A 330 1.75 -8.10 10.94
CA LEU A 330 2.47 -8.90 9.95
C LEU A 330 1.91 -8.65 8.55
N LEU A 331 2.77 -8.36 7.58
CA LEU A 331 2.42 -8.20 6.17
C LEU A 331 3.06 -9.29 5.32
N TYR A 332 2.22 -10.11 4.70
CA TYR A 332 2.62 -11.20 3.79
C TYR A 332 2.36 -10.81 2.32
N ASN A 333 3.19 -11.31 1.40
CA ASN A 333 3.03 -11.15 -0.06
C ASN A 333 2.13 -12.21 -0.73
N ARG A 334 1.39 -12.97 0.08
CA ARG A 334 0.52 -14.07 -0.34
C ARG A 334 -0.77 -14.13 0.49
N PRO A 335 -1.86 -14.70 -0.02
CA PRO A 335 -3.03 -15.02 0.79
C PRO A 335 -2.69 -16.11 1.81
N LEU A 336 -3.21 -15.97 3.04
CA LEU A 336 -3.21 -17.01 4.07
C LEU A 336 -4.61 -17.61 4.22
N THR A 337 -4.68 -18.92 4.46
CA THR A 337 -5.94 -19.64 4.68
C THR A 337 -6.32 -19.65 6.15
N PHE A 338 -7.47 -19.08 6.49
CA PHE A 338 -8.04 -19.12 7.85
C PHE A 338 -9.15 -20.18 7.95
N THR A 339 -9.18 -20.94 9.04
CA THR A 339 -10.04 -22.11 9.22
C THR A 339 -11.25 -21.91 10.14
N GLY A 340 -11.56 -20.68 10.55
CA GLY A 340 -12.65 -20.37 11.51
C GLY A 340 -14.07 -20.38 10.92
N GLY A 341 -14.23 -20.67 9.62
CA GLY A 341 -15.51 -20.61 8.91
C GLY A 341 -15.99 -19.19 8.63
N SER A 342 -17.26 -19.03 8.23
CA SER A 342 -17.91 -17.71 8.17
C SER A 342 -18.42 -17.31 9.56
N ALA A 343 -18.31 -16.02 9.89
CA ALA A 343 -18.92 -15.46 11.10
C ALA A 343 -20.46 -15.35 10.95
N GLU A 344 -21.18 -15.32 12.08
CA GLU A 344 -22.61 -15.00 12.07
C GLU A 344 -22.83 -13.49 11.87
N LEU A 345 -23.46 -13.13 10.76
CA LEU A 345 -23.74 -11.74 10.38
C LEU A 345 -25.16 -11.32 10.70
N GLU A 346 -25.36 -10.04 11.03
CA GLU A 346 -26.70 -9.45 11.10
C GLU A 346 -27.37 -9.53 9.72
N GLU A 347 -28.68 -9.76 9.68
CA GLU A 347 -29.43 -9.74 8.43
C GLU A 347 -29.41 -8.31 7.86
N ASP A 348 -29.34 -8.20 6.52
CA ASP A 348 -29.33 -6.91 5.84
C ASP A 348 -30.70 -6.22 6.02
N ILE A 349 -30.88 -5.49 7.12
CA ILE A 349 -31.92 -4.48 7.25
C ILE A 349 -31.59 -3.43 6.20
N ALA A 350 -32.24 -3.55 5.04
CA ALA A 350 -31.99 -2.71 3.87
C ALA A 350 -32.08 -1.24 4.29
N SER A 351 -30.92 -0.58 4.35
CA SER A 351 -30.84 0.80 4.83
C SER A 351 -31.68 1.66 3.91
N ALA A 352 -32.80 2.17 4.42
CA ALA A 352 -33.72 2.98 3.65
C ALA A 352 -32.96 4.18 3.10
N SER A 353 -32.81 4.22 1.77
CA SER A 353 -32.21 5.36 1.10
C SER A 353 -33.10 6.57 1.34
N GLU A 354 -32.58 7.59 2.03
CA GLU A 354 -33.22 8.89 2.12
C GLU A 354 -33.16 9.56 0.74
N ALA A 355 -34.11 9.19 -0.11
CA ALA A 355 -34.33 9.82 -1.40
C ALA A 355 -34.57 11.33 -1.18
N PRO A 356 -33.86 12.23 -1.88
CA PRO A 356 -34.08 13.67 -1.73
C PRO A 356 -35.53 14.04 -2.02
N ALA A 357 -36.22 14.62 -1.05
CA ALA A 357 -37.61 15.02 -1.20
C ALA A 357 -37.74 16.17 -2.22
N GLU A 358 -38.46 15.94 -3.32
CA GLU A 358 -38.76 16.98 -4.30
C GLU A 358 -39.60 18.11 -3.67
N GLN A 359 -39.02 19.30 -3.50
CA GLN A 359 -39.78 20.50 -3.17
C GLN A 359 -40.40 21.13 -4.42
N ALA A 360 -41.52 20.57 -4.86
CA ALA A 360 -42.33 21.13 -5.94
C ALA A 360 -43.45 22.04 -5.37
N ALA A 361 -43.26 23.37 -5.37
CA ALA A 361 -44.27 24.36 -5.81
C ALA A 361 -43.92 25.81 -5.45
N SER A 362 -43.78 26.66 -6.48
CA SER A 362 -44.23 28.06 -6.46
C SER A 362 -44.58 28.44 -7.90
N GLN A 363 -45.70 29.13 -8.13
CA GLN A 363 -46.28 29.33 -9.45
C GLN A 363 -46.19 30.79 -9.94
N GLN A 364 -46.65 30.98 -11.20
CA GLN A 364 -46.96 32.26 -11.87
C GLN A 364 -45.74 32.96 -12.55
N SER A 365 -45.88 33.60 -13.72
CA SER A 365 -47.06 33.82 -14.58
C SER A 365 -46.75 33.70 -16.10
N ARG A 366 -47.76 33.90 -16.97
CA ARG A 366 -47.76 33.47 -18.40
C ARG A 366 -48.37 34.53 -19.34
N LYS A 367 -47.61 35.01 -20.35
CA LYS A 367 -48.06 35.70 -21.60
C LYS A 367 -46.81 36.17 -22.41
N LYS A 368 -46.87 36.58 -23.69
CA LYS A 368 -47.54 36.03 -24.91
C LYS A 368 -47.03 36.83 -26.16
N ARG A 369 -46.37 36.13 -27.10
CA ARG A 369 -46.26 36.34 -28.58
C ARG A 369 -46.05 37.76 -29.23
N GLU A 370 -45.20 37.71 -30.28
CA GLU A 370 -45.35 38.31 -31.65
C GLU A 370 -44.73 39.68 -32.01
N ALA A 371 -44.25 39.70 -33.29
CA ALA A 371 -43.86 40.83 -34.16
C ALA A 371 -42.58 41.66 -33.83
N GLN A 372 -41.81 42.21 -34.79
CA GLN A 372 -41.64 41.96 -36.25
C GLN A 372 -40.41 42.75 -36.83
N GLN A 373 -39.91 42.36 -38.00
CA GLN A 373 -39.15 43.14 -39.01
C GLN A 373 -37.60 43.29 -38.95
N VAL A 374 -37.05 43.42 -40.18
CA VAL A 374 -35.65 43.40 -40.68
C VAL A 374 -35.64 44.32 -41.92
N PRO A 375 -34.66 45.25 -42.15
CA PRO A 375 -33.42 45.00 -42.94
C PRO A 375 -32.22 45.85 -42.43
N ALA A 376 -31.04 46.07 -43.07
CA ALA A 376 -30.41 45.81 -44.39
C ALA A 376 -28.85 45.83 -44.20
N VAL A 377 -27.87 45.76 -45.14
CA VAL A 377 -27.71 45.45 -46.59
C VAL A 377 -26.21 45.05 -46.78
N THR A 378 -25.84 43.88 -47.34
CA THR A 378 -25.42 43.57 -48.74
C THR A 378 -24.04 44.11 -49.23
N SER A 379 -23.26 43.22 -49.88
CA SER A 379 -22.10 43.45 -50.81
C SER A 379 -20.77 44.03 -50.28
N SER A 380 -19.58 43.71 -50.85
CA SER A 380 -19.17 42.62 -51.78
C SER A 380 -17.63 42.51 -51.96
N HIS A 381 -17.22 41.44 -52.67
CA HIS A 381 -15.93 41.20 -53.38
C HIS A 381 -14.65 40.87 -52.61
N ALA A 382 -13.80 40.09 -53.30
CA ALA A 382 -12.59 39.46 -52.83
C ALA A 382 -11.39 39.82 -53.72
N VAL A 383 -10.17 39.51 -53.27
CA VAL A 383 -9.05 38.89 -54.02
C VAL A 383 -7.79 38.90 -53.13
N GLY A 384 -7.08 37.77 -53.00
CA GLY A 384 -5.81 37.72 -52.25
C GLY A 384 -5.23 36.31 -52.02
N LYS A 385 -4.26 35.91 -52.85
CA LYS A 385 -3.23 34.88 -52.54
C LYS A 385 -2.27 35.43 -51.46
N THR A 386 -1.50 34.69 -50.66
CA THR A 386 -1.21 33.24 -50.45
C THR A 386 -0.64 33.11 -49.01
N THR A 387 -0.34 31.95 -48.40
CA THR A 387 -0.13 30.57 -48.90
C THR A 387 -0.98 29.59 -48.03
N GLY A 388 -0.66 28.34 -47.62
CA GLY A 388 0.50 27.44 -47.80
C GLY A 388 0.48 26.25 -46.83
N ASP A 389 -0.68 25.63 -46.64
CA ASP A 389 -0.86 24.45 -45.78
C ASP A 389 -0.51 23.15 -46.55
N GLY A 390 -0.10 22.10 -45.83
CA GLY A 390 0.63 20.95 -46.40
C GLY A 390 0.61 19.67 -45.56
N GLY A 391 -0.52 19.35 -44.91
CA GLY A 391 -0.64 18.11 -44.14
C GLY A 391 -0.69 16.83 -45.00
N ILE A 392 0.24 15.89 -44.78
CA ILE A 392 0.17 14.51 -45.33
C ILE A 392 0.36 13.46 -44.22
N VAL A 393 -0.79 12.92 -43.80
CA VAL A 393 -1.11 11.51 -43.51
C VAL A 393 0.03 10.49 -43.33
N ARG A 394 0.06 9.87 -42.13
CA ARG A 394 0.52 8.50 -41.74
C ARG A 394 1.85 7.96 -42.28
N GLY A 395 2.73 7.60 -41.34
CA GLY A 395 3.89 6.72 -41.55
C GLY A 395 4.19 5.84 -40.34
N SER A 396 3.29 4.93 -39.95
CA SER A 396 3.51 3.98 -38.85
C SER A 396 4.49 2.88 -39.26
N GLY A 397 5.79 3.11 -39.05
CA GLY A 397 6.84 2.13 -39.32
C GLY A 397 6.77 0.94 -38.35
N LEU A 398 6.53 -0.26 -38.88
CA LEU A 398 6.72 -1.50 -38.12
C LEU A 398 8.22 -1.74 -37.88
N LEU A 399 8.57 -2.29 -36.71
CA LEU A 399 9.80 -3.04 -36.51
C LEU A 399 9.45 -4.50 -36.11
N PRO A 400 10.31 -5.47 -36.42
CA PRO A 400 9.84 -6.81 -36.80
C PRO A 400 9.74 -7.82 -35.65
N SER A 401 8.99 -8.87 -35.95
CA SER A 401 8.76 -10.10 -35.18
C SER A 401 9.96 -10.63 -34.39
N LEU A 402 9.72 -10.95 -33.10
CA LEU A 402 10.44 -12.01 -32.39
C LEU A 402 9.48 -13.16 -32.04
N LEU A 403 8.85 -13.72 -33.07
CA LEU A 403 7.92 -14.84 -32.98
C LEU A 403 8.71 -16.15 -33.13
N LEU A 404 9.39 -16.60 -32.08
CA LEU A 404 10.08 -17.91 -32.03
C LEU A 404 10.43 -18.32 -30.59
N LEU A 405 9.54 -19.09 -29.95
CA LEU A 405 9.86 -20.14 -28.94
C LEU A 405 8.58 -20.88 -28.46
N LEU A 406 7.75 -21.32 -29.41
CA LEU A 406 6.74 -22.36 -29.20
C LEU A 406 7.18 -23.59 -29.99
N GLY A 407 7.36 -24.73 -29.34
CA GLY A 407 7.72 -25.96 -30.06
C GLY A 407 8.53 -27.01 -29.31
N LEU A 408 8.14 -27.38 -28.08
CA LEU A 408 8.52 -28.67 -27.49
C LEU A 408 7.61 -29.01 -26.30
N TRP A 409 6.58 -29.83 -26.55
CA TRP A 409 5.97 -30.80 -25.62
C TRP A 409 5.01 -31.68 -26.45
N GLY A 410 5.44 -32.90 -26.75
CA GLY A 410 4.59 -33.94 -27.34
C GLY A 410 3.98 -34.80 -26.24
N TYR A 411 2.74 -35.26 -26.41
CA TYR A 411 2.01 -36.01 -25.39
C TYR A 411 2.58 -37.42 -25.14
N ALA A 412 2.28 -37.96 -23.96
CA ALA A 412 2.64 -39.31 -23.54
C ALA A 412 1.55 -40.35 -23.84
N ALA A 413 1.95 -41.62 -23.72
CA ALA A 413 1.13 -42.85 -23.66
C ALA A 413 0.39 -43.30 -24.93
N LEU A 414 0.82 -44.45 -25.46
CA LEU A 414 0.02 -45.68 -25.33
C LEU A 414 0.92 -46.82 -24.83
#